data_AF-A0A7S3S6E2-F1
#
_entry.id   AF-A0A7S3S6E2-F1
#
_cell.length_a   1.000
_cell.length_b   1.000
_cell.length_c   1.000
_cell.angle_alpha   90.00
_cell.angle_beta   90.00
_cell.angle_gamma   90.00
#
_symmetry.space_group_name_H-M   'P 1'
#
loop_
_entity.id
_entity.type
_entity.pdbx_description
1 polymer ?
#
loop_
_entity_poly.entity_id
_entity_poly.type
_entity_poly.pdbx_seq_one_letter_code
_entity_poly.pdbx_strand_id
1 'polypeptide(L)'
;LAQAKKTIEHAHKINPKISFDILIHKVDGDQFFSDDNKTEIQRKLHSKLTEELHDKVDAQITFYCTSIYDHTIFEAFSKVVQKLIPQLPVLEQCMDHLITNSRMEKAYLFDVMSKVYIASDPQPVDLQSY
;
A
#
# COMPACT_ATOMS: atom_id res chain seq x y z
N LEU A 1 -7.95 -11.35 -13.45
CA LEU A 1 -6.90 -10.58 -14.15
C LEU A 1 -7.42 -9.89 -15.41
N ALA A 2 -8.07 -10.58 -16.35
CA ALA A 2 -8.58 -9.97 -17.59
C ALA A 2 -9.45 -8.72 -17.38
N GLN A 3 -10.36 -8.74 -16.40
CA GLN A 3 -11.18 -7.56 -16.06
C GLN A 3 -10.32 -6.40 -15.51
N ALA A 4 -9.40 -6.70 -14.58
CA ALA A 4 -8.51 -5.70 -13.99
C ALA A 4 -7.64 -5.02 -15.06
N LYS A 5 -7.09 -5.80 -15.99
CA LYS A 5 -6.35 -5.29 -17.16
C LYS A 5 -7.20 -4.30 -17.96
N LYS A 6 -8.42 -4.68 -18.35
CA LYS A 6 -9.31 -3.81 -19.14
C LYS A 6 -9.60 -2.49 -18.42
N THR A 7 -9.82 -2.54 -17.10
CA THR A 7 -10.04 -1.35 -16.28
C THR A 7 -8.78 -0.47 -16.22
N ILE A 8 -7.61 -1.06 -16.03
CA ILE A 8 -6.32 -0.34 -15.98
C ILE A 8 -6.04 0.33 -17.33
N GLU A 9 -6.15 -0.39 -18.45
CA GLU A 9 -5.97 0.15 -19.80
C GLU A 9 -6.92 1.33 -20.06
N HIS A 10 -8.19 1.20 -19.68
CA HIS A 10 -9.18 2.26 -19.89
C HIS A 10 -8.92 3.49 -19.02
N ALA A 11 -8.63 3.28 -17.73
CA ALA A 11 -8.36 4.37 -16.79
C ALA A 11 -7.07 5.12 -17.13
N HIS A 12 -6.00 4.40 -17.48
CA HIS A 12 -4.72 5.01 -17.86
C HIS A 12 -4.82 5.84 -19.15
N LYS A 13 -5.66 5.42 -20.10
CA LYS A 13 -5.94 6.19 -21.32
C LYS A 13 -6.58 7.56 -21.02
N ILE A 14 -7.35 7.66 -19.94
CA ILE A 14 -8.01 8.90 -19.51
C ILE A 14 -7.05 9.75 -18.65
N ASN A 15 -6.38 9.13 -17.69
CA ASN A 15 -5.41 9.79 -16.82
C ASN A 15 -4.12 8.97 -16.70
N PRO A 16 -3.05 9.35 -17.42
CA PRO A 16 -1.77 8.65 -17.36
C PRO A 16 -1.08 8.72 -15.99
N LYS A 17 -1.42 9.73 -15.16
CA LYS A 17 -0.82 9.95 -13.83
C LYS A 17 -1.51 9.16 -12.72
N ILE A 18 -2.51 8.34 -13.03
CA ILE A 18 -3.22 7.57 -12.02
C ILE A 18 -2.31 6.47 -11.45
N SER A 19 -2.28 6.35 -10.13
CA SER A 19 -1.65 5.22 -9.43
C SER A 19 -2.64 4.06 -9.34
N PHE A 20 -2.15 2.83 -9.52
CA PHE A 20 -2.97 1.64 -9.36
C PHE A 20 -2.50 0.81 -8.17
N ASP A 21 -3.41 0.57 -7.24
CA ASP A 21 -3.17 -0.21 -6.05
C ASP A 21 -4.11 -1.43 -6.05
N ILE A 22 -3.52 -2.63 -6.12
CA ILE A 22 -4.25 -3.89 -6.23
C ILE A 22 -4.21 -4.60 -4.88
N LEU A 23 -5.39 -4.78 -4.28
CA LEU A 23 -5.55 -5.55 -3.06
C LEU A 23 -5.78 -7.02 -3.39
N ILE A 24 -4.82 -7.87 -3.07
CA ILE A 24 -4.98 -9.32 -2.99
C ILE A 24 -5.66 -9.60 -1.66
N HIS A 25 -6.98 -9.73 -1.70
CA HIS A 25 -7.80 -9.78 -0.49
C HIS A 25 -8.12 -11.20 -0.03
N LYS A 26 -8.46 -11.35 1.26
CA LYS A 26 -8.75 -12.61 1.95
C LYS A 26 -7.56 -13.57 2.04
N VAL A 27 -6.40 -13.03 2.40
CA VAL A 27 -5.16 -13.83 2.58
C VAL A 27 -5.08 -14.52 3.95
N ASP A 28 -6.22 -14.70 4.62
CA ASP A 28 -6.37 -15.33 5.94
C ASP A 28 -6.52 -16.86 5.91
N GLY A 29 -6.71 -17.47 4.74
CA GLY A 29 -6.87 -18.92 4.61
C GLY A 29 -5.55 -19.70 4.63
N ASP A 30 -5.63 -21.01 4.93
CA ASP A 30 -4.49 -21.95 5.04
C ASP A 30 -3.48 -21.90 3.88
N GLN A 31 -3.91 -21.51 2.68
CA GLN A 31 -3.05 -21.38 1.50
C GLN A 31 -2.03 -20.23 1.59
N PHE A 32 -2.28 -19.24 2.44
CA PHE A 32 -1.44 -18.05 2.63
C PHE A 32 -0.74 -18.03 3.99
N PHE A 33 -0.69 -19.18 4.68
CA PHE A 33 -0.13 -19.26 6.03
C PHE A 33 1.38 -18.94 6.09
N SER A 34 2.12 -19.17 5.00
CA SER A 34 3.53 -18.76 4.90
C SER A 34 3.69 -17.44 4.15
N ASP A 35 4.55 -16.56 4.66
CA ASP A 35 4.90 -15.30 4.00
C ASP A 35 5.65 -15.54 2.67
N ASP A 36 6.30 -16.69 2.51
CA ASP A 36 6.89 -17.14 1.25
C ASP A 36 5.82 -17.34 0.17
N ASN A 37 4.69 -17.97 0.51
CA ASN A 37 3.58 -18.18 -0.43
C ASN A 37 2.94 -16.85 -0.84
N LYS A 38 2.76 -15.93 0.12
CA LYS A 38 2.24 -14.57 -0.16
C LYS A 38 3.16 -13.84 -1.14
N THR A 39 4.46 -13.88 -0.89
CA THR A 39 5.48 -13.22 -1.72
C THR A 39 5.54 -13.83 -3.12
N GLU A 40 5.43 -15.16 -3.24
CA GLU A 40 5.41 -15.83 -4.53
C GLU A 40 4.16 -15.48 -5.35
N ILE A 41 2.98 -15.48 -4.72
CA ILE A 41 1.71 -15.12 -5.38
C ILE A 41 1.74 -13.67 -5.85
N GLN A 42 2.21 -12.76 -5.00
CA GLN A 42 2.38 -11.35 -5.34
C GLN A 42 3.33 -11.19 -6.53
N ARG A 43 4.48 -11.87 -6.52
CA ARG A 43 5.46 -11.85 -7.63
C ARG A 43 4.85 -12.40 -8.92
N LYS A 44 4.16 -13.55 -8.87
CA LYS A 44 3.49 -14.15 -10.04
C LYS A 44 2.44 -13.21 -10.64
N LEU A 45 1.62 -12.59 -9.80
CA LEU A 45 0.58 -11.65 -10.25
C LEU A 45 1.20 -10.39 -10.84
N HIS A 46 2.24 -9.85 -10.21
CA HIS A 46 2.98 -8.70 -10.71
C HIS A 46 3.57 -9.01 -12.09
N SER A 47 4.39 -10.07 -12.21
CA SER A 47 4.99 -10.46 -13.49
C SER A 47 3.96 -10.68 -14.59
N LYS A 48 2.87 -11.40 -14.29
CA LYS A 48 1.81 -11.67 -15.28
C LYS A 48 1.09 -10.40 -15.73
N LEU A 49 0.79 -9.50 -14.80
CA LEU A 49 0.11 -8.25 -15.13
C LEU A 49 1.04 -7.29 -15.90
N THR A 50 2.32 -7.23 -15.52
CA THR A 50 3.32 -6.44 -16.23
C THR A 50 3.54 -6.96 -17.64
N GLU A 51 3.68 -8.28 -17.83
CA GLU A 51 3.81 -8.91 -19.16
C GLU A 51 2.58 -8.60 -20.04
N GLU A 52 1.38 -8.71 -19.48
CA GLU A 52 0.14 -8.42 -20.21
C GLU A 52 -0.05 -6.93 -20.55
N LEU A 53 0.61 -6.02 -19.82
CA LEU A 53 0.52 -4.55 -19.99
C LEU A 53 1.74 -3.93 -20.70
N HIS A 54 2.82 -4.69 -20.87
CA HIS A 54 4.14 -4.21 -21.32
C HIS A 54 4.08 -3.40 -22.62
N ASP A 55 3.16 -3.75 -23.52
CA ASP A 55 3.04 -3.12 -24.84
C ASP A 55 2.19 -1.84 -24.86
N LYS A 56 1.47 -1.49 -23.77
CA LYS A 56 0.40 -0.49 -23.84
C LYS A 56 0.42 0.58 -22.74
N VAL A 57 0.92 0.26 -21.56
CA VAL A 57 0.73 1.11 -20.37
C VAL A 57 1.96 0.99 -19.47
N ASP A 58 2.69 2.09 -19.31
CA ASP A 58 3.70 2.23 -18.25
C ASP A 58 3.01 2.81 -17.01
N ALA A 59 2.31 1.95 -16.27
CA ALA A 59 1.63 2.33 -15.05
C ALA A 59 2.35 1.76 -13.82
N GLN A 60 2.47 2.59 -12.79
CA GLN A 60 2.94 2.16 -11.48
C GLN A 60 1.83 1.37 -10.80
N ILE A 61 2.02 0.05 -10.70
CA ILE A 61 1.09 -0.88 -10.05
C ILE A 61 1.72 -1.39 -8.77
N THR A 62 1.06 -1.16 -7.64
CA THR A 62 1.47 -1.69 -6.33
C THR A 62 0.49 -2.78 -5.89
N PHE A 63 1.01 -3.84 -5.29
CA PHE A 63 0.20 -4.94 -4.77
C PHE A 63 0.26 -4.98 -3.25
N TYR A 64 -0.88 -5.24 -2.62
CA TYR A 64 -1.00 -5.41 -1.18
C TYR A 64 -1.74 -6.70 -0.87
N CYS A 65 -1.18 -7.53 0.00
CA CYS A 65 -1.89 -8.68 0.57
C CYS A 65 -2.68 -8.21 1.79
N THR A 66 -4.00 -8.41 1.79
CA THR A 66 -4.88 -7.84 2.83
C THR A 66 -5.87 -8.85 3.37
N SER A 67 -6.13 -8.76 4.67
CA SER A 67 -7.18 -9.48 5.39
C SER A 67 -7.98 -8.51 6.25
N ILE A 68 -9.26 -8.80 6.46
CA ILE A 68 -10.11 -8.04 7.39
C ILE A 68 -9.92 -8.48 8.86
N TYR A 69 -9.22 -9.58 9.08
CA TYR A 69 -9.01 -10.16 10.41
C TYR A 69 -7.71 -9.69 11.06
N ASP A 70 -6.87 -8.96 10.32
CA ASP A 70 -5.60 -8.40 10.80
C ASP A 70 -5.47 -6.92 10.41
N HIS A 71 -4.35 -6.30 10.78
CA HIS A 71 -4.09 -4.88 10.51
C HIS A 71 -3.66 -4.59 9.07
N THR A 72 -3.46 -5.61 8.22
CA THR A 72 -2.91 -5.44 6.86
C THR A 72 -3.82 -4.63 5.95
N ILE A 73 -5.14 -4.70 6.16
CA ILE A 73 -6.10 -3.87 5.41
C ILE A 73 -5.90 -2.39 5.71
N PHE A 74 -5.71 -2.03 6.98
CA PHE A 74 -5.50 -0.63 7.39
C PHE A 74 -4.13 -0.13 6.93
N GLU A 75 -3.10 -0.97 6.99
CA GLU A 75 -1.78 -0.64 6.47
C GLU A 75 -1.81 -0.37 4.95
N ALA A 76 -2.46 -1.25 4.18
CA ALA A 76 -2.60 -1.07 2.75
C ALA A 76 -3.33 0.24 2.42
N PHE A 77 -4.45 0.52 3.09
CA PHE A 77 -5.17 1.78 2.90
C PHE A 77 -4.33 3.01 3.30
N SER A 78 -3.51 2.90 4.35
CA SER A 78 -2.62 3.98 4.78
C SER A 78 -1.58 4.32 3.72
N LYS A 79 -0.96 3.31 3.13
CA LYS A 79 -0.04 3.49 2.00
C LYS A 79 -0.73 4.06 0.76
N VAL A 80 -1.96 3.65 0.48
CA VAL A 80 -2.75 4.18 -0.65
C VAL A 80 -3.08 5.66 -0.42
N VAL A 81 -3.55 6.02 0.78
CA VAL A 81 -3.90 7.41 1.13
C VAL A 81 -2.66 8.30 1.11
N GLN A 82 -1.53 7.82 1.62
CA GLN A 82 -0.24 8.53 1.61
C GLN A 82 0.20 8.95 0.21
N LYS A 83 0.04 8.07 -0.79
CA LYS A 83 0.35 8.40 -2.20
C LYS A 83 -0.50 9.54 -2.76
N LEU A 84 -1.69 9.76 -2.19
CA LEU A 84 -2.61 10.80 -2.63
C LEU A 84 -2.32 12.16 -2.00
N ILE A 85 -1.43 12.24 -1.00
CA ILE A 85 -1.12 13.47 -0.24
C ILE A 85 0.19 14.09 -0.74
N PRO A 86 0.14 15.20 -1.50
CA PRO A 86 1.36 15.82 -2.04
C PRO A 86 2.30 16.37 -0.97
N GLN A 87 1.76 16.76 0.19
CA GLN A 87 2.52 17.35 1.30
C GLN A 87 3.02 16.32 2.31
N LEU A 88 2.94 15.02 2.00
CA LEU A 88 3.39 13.95 2.89
C LEU A 88 4.83 14.15 3.40
N PRO A 89 5.82 14.55 2.59
CA PRO A 89 7.19 14.75 3.07
C PRO A 89 7.31 15.81 4.16
N VAL A 90 6.46 16.84 4.14
CA VAL A 90 6.43 17.88 5.18
C VAL A 90 5.89 17.30 6.48
N LEU A 91 4.84 16.48 6.41
CA LEU A 91 4.28 15.81 7.60
C LEU A 91 5.30 14.85 8.22
N GLU A 92 5.98 14.03 7.41
CA GLU A 92 7.03 13.12 7.88
C GLU A 92 8.18 13.89 8.54
N GLN A 93 8.61 15.01 7.95
CA GLN A 93 9.59 15.89 8.58
C GLN A 93 9.10 16.45 9.92
N CYS A 94 7.85 16.91 10.01
CA CYS A 94 7.29 17.38 11.28
C CYS A 94 7.29 16.27 12.34
N MET A 95 6.99 15.03 11.95
CA MET A 95 7.01 13.87 12.84
C MET A 95 8.43 13.53 13.30
N ASP A 96 9.42 13.59 12.41
CA ASP A 96 10.83 13.40 12.75
C ASP A 96 11.31 14.45 13.78
N HIS A 97 10.97 15.71 13.58
CA HIS A 97 11.26 16.76 14.55
C HIS A 97 10.55 16.52 15.90
N LEU A 98 9.30 16.05 15.88
CA LEU A 98 8.54 15.75 17.10
C LEU A 98 9.21 14.65 17.91
N ILE A 99 9.56 13.53 17.28
CA ILE A 99 10.16 12.38 17.99
C ILE A 99 11.55 12.72 18.52
N THR A 100 12.35 13.45 17.74
CA THR A 100 13.73 13.81 18.08
C THR A 100 13.78 14.79 19.25
N ASN A 101 12.92 15.81 19.27
CA ASN A 101 12.88 16.79 20.35
C ASN A 101 12.21 16.26 21.62
N SER A 102 11.24 15.35 21.48
CA SER A 102 10.47 14.83 22.61
C SER A 102 11.02 13.51 23.18
N ARG A 103 12.02 12.92 22.53
CA ARG A 103 12.57 11.58 22.86
C ARG A 103 11.50 10.49 22.88
N MET A 104 10.58 10.55 21.92
CA MET A 104 9.58 9.50 21.73
C MET A 104 10.19 8.34 20.97
N GLU A 105 9.77 7.12 21.29
CA GLU A 105 10.23 5.92 20.60
C GLU A 105 9.57 5.78 19.22
N LYS A 106 8.26 6.06 19.11
CA LYS A 106 7.49 5.95 17.86
C LYS A 106 6.34 6.97 17.85
N ALA A 107 5.97 7.47 16.68
CA ALA A 107 4.82 8.35 16.50
C ALA A 107 4.05 8.05 15.20
N TYR A 108 2.73 8.11 15.29
CA TYR A 108 1.82 7.95 14.16
C TYR A 108 0.80 9.10 14.13
N LEU A 109 0.46 9.57 12.93
CA LEU A 109 -0.63 10.52 12.73
C LEU A 109 -1.80 9.77 12.08
N PHE A 110 -2.87 9.54 12.84
CA PHE A 110 -4.04 8.80 12.38
C PHE A 110 -5.23 9.69 12.04
N ASP A 111 -6.00 9.28 11.04
CA ASP A 111 -7.41 9.65 10.98
C ASP A 111 -8.23 8.77 11.94
N VAL A 112 -8.99 9.41 12.83
CA VAL A 112 -9.66 8.74 13.95
C VAL A 112 -10.78 7.82 13.48
N MET A 113 -11.49 8.22 12.43
CA MET A 113 -12.68 7.51 11.93
C MET A 113 -12.31 6.30 11.10
N SER A 114 -11.36 6.45 10.17
CA SER A 114 -10.92 5.35 9.29
C SER A 114 -9.85 4.45 9.89
N LYS A 115 -9.17 4.88 10.98
CA LYS A 115 -8.02 4.18 11.58
C LYS A 115 -6.83 4.01 10.63
N VAL A 116 -6.77 4.85 9.60
CA VAL A 116 -5.69 4.91 8.62
C VAL A 116 -4.63 5.90 9.12
N TYR A 117 -3.35 5.51 9.10
CA TYR A 117 -2.27 6.44 9.41
C TYR A 117 -1.90 7.25 8.17
N ILE A 118 -1.96 8.56 8.33
CA ILE A 118 -1.67 9.55 7.31
C ILE A 118 -0.15 9.73 7.16
N ALA A 119 0.57 9.70 8.28
CA ALA A 119 2.02 9.81 8.31
C ALA A 119 2.59 9.04 9.52
N SER A 120 3.86 8.63 9.40
CA SER A 120 4.64 7.99 10.46
C SER A 120 5.98 8.71 10.57
N ASP A 121 6.61 8.62 11.73
CA ASP A 121 8.03 8.91 11.87
C ASP A 121 8.89 7.93 11.01
N PRO A 122 10.17 8.26 10.71
CA PRO A 122 11.00 7.49 9.78
C PRO A 122 11.46 6.12 10.30
N GLN A 123 11.22 5.77 11.57
CA GLN A 123 11.53 4.43 12.05
C GLN A 123 10.63 3.39 11.35
N PRO A 124 11.12 2.16 11.11
CA PRO A 124 10.31 1.12 10.49
C PRO A 124 9.00 0.90 11.26
N VAL A 125 7.90 0.75 10.51
CA VAL A 125 6.58 0.45 11.07
C VAL A 125 6.58 -0.99 11.56
N ASP A 126 6.39 -1.18 12.86
CA ASP A 126 6.14 -2.49 13.43
C ASP A 126 4.63 -2.78 13.41
N LEU A 127 4.24 -3.82 12.69
CA LEU A 127 2.85 -4.24 12.54
C LEU A 127 2.23 -4.77 13.83
N GLN A 128 3.04 -5.20 14.80
CA GLN A 128 2.55 -5.57 16.14
C GLN A 128 2.21 -4.35 16.99
N SER A 129 2.78 -3.19 16.65
CA SER A 129 2.59 -1.91 17.33
C SER A 129 1.48 -1.05 16.70
N TYR A 130 0.72 -1.59 15.74
CA TYR A 130 -0.40 -0.92 15.04
C TYR A 130 -1.71 -0.97 15.85
#